data_AF-A0A7S3JQC6-F1
#
_entry.id   AF-A0A7S3JQC6-F1
#
_cell.length_a   1.000
_cell.length_b   1.000
_cell.length_c   1.000
_cell.angle_alpha   90.00
_cell.angle_beta   90.00
_cell.angle_gamma   90.00
#
_symmetry.space_group_name_H-M   'P 1'
#
loop_
_entity.id
_entity.type
_entity.pdbx_description
1 polymer ?
#
loop_
_entity_poly.entity_id
_entity_poly.type
_entity_poly.pdbx_seq_one_letter_code
_entity_poly.pdbx_strand_id
1 'polypeptide(L)'
;KERLRNNAVVKIQKVLRGHFGRTDWAIAKRFALLREQAAPLYSRLDTLSEEARTATEQRDFCKSQLKRFKKETREIVIELKEVSRVGHATWDTARITGFPQRYNTKFVKQRLVEMLASHRARIAELTDQSRLQALISRDKERLMREVRRELAPLADGLAERTRKERILHLRTTVRLKQKNAIRIQARIRTWCVERALLRLASGGHSQWEILLDQNTDNYYYWNSITGYTRWDKPLELEYPDISAYGFSTTFLNRLGMSTHEDDPLEIEYATNTAISDTSLLNN
;
A
#
# COMPACT_ATOMS: atom_id res chain seq x y z
N LYS A 1 -1.82 29.85 31.63
CA LYS A 1 -1.97 29.80 30.15
C LYS A 1 -0.98 28.85 29.49
N GLU A 2 0.30 28.85 29.89
CA GLU A 2 1.35 28.00 29.33
C GLU A 2 1.12 26.48 29.51
N ARG A 3 0.69 26.04 30.71
CA ARG A 3 0.34 24.63 30.97
C ARG A 3 -0.73 24.08 30.02
N LEU A 4 -1.76 24.88 29.70
CA LEU A 4 -2.82 24.49 28.77
C LEU A 4 -2.29 24.34 27.34
N ARG A 5 -1.38 25.22 26.92
CA ARG A 5 -0.70 25.12 25.62
C ARG A 5 0.15 23.85 25.53
N ASN A 6 0.95 23.57 26.56
CA ASN A 6 1.80 22.37 26.60
C ASN A 6 0.95 21.09 26.56
N ASN A 7 -0.16 21.05 27.32
CA ASN A 7 -1.09 19.93 27.29
C ASN A 7 -1.76 19.77 25.91
N ALA A 8 -2.09 20.86 25.22
CA ALA A 8 -2.64 20.82 23.87
C ALA A 8 -1.60 20.29 22.85
N VAL A 9 -0.36 20.75 22.92
CA VAL A 9 0.75 20.29 22.08
C VAL A 9 0.96 18.78 22.24
N VAL A 10 1.04 18.28 23.47
CA VAL A 10 1.20 16.85 23.75
C VAL A 10 0.04 16.02 23.19
N LYS A 11 -1.20 16.50 23.32
CA LYS A 11 -2.38 15.84 22.75
C LYS A 11 -2.28 15.77 21.22
N ILE A 12 -1.94 16.88 20.56
CA ILE A 12 -1.79 16.95 19.10
C ILE A 12 -0.69 16.00 18.64
N GLN A 13 0.47 16.02 19.30
CA GLN A 13 1.59 15.13 18.99
C GLN A 13 1.19 13.66 19.12
N LYS A 14 0.48 13.28 20.19
CA LYS A 14 -0.02 11.91 20.39
C LYS A 14 -0.95 11.47 19.26
N VAL A 15 -1.89 12.33 18.86
CA VAL A 15 -2.82 12.05 17.76
C VAL A 15 -2.08 11.90 16.43
N LEU A 16 -1.13 12.79 16.13
CA LEU A 16 -0.33 12.73 14.91
C LEU A 16 0.52 11.47 14.85
N ARG A 17 1.27 11.16 15.92
CA ARG A 17 2.06 9.92 16.00
C ARG A 17 1.19 8.68 15.79
N GLY A 18 0.02 8.63 16.43
CA GLY A 18 -0.92 7.53 16.22
C GLY A 18 -1.53 7.50 14.82
N HIS A 19 -1.67 8.64 14.15
CA HIS A 19 -2.09 8.70 12.75
C HIS A 19 -1.03 8.13 11.83
N PHE A 20 0.22 8.59 11.95
CA PHE A 20 1.36 8.13 11.15
C PHE A 20 1.67 6.65 11.40
N GLY A 21 1.71 6.20 12.66
CA GLY A 21 1.94 4.78 12.95
C GLY A 21 0.88 3.86 12.31
N ARG A 22 -0.39 4.29 12.27
CA ARG A 22 -1.46 3.55 11.59
C ARG A 22 -1.40 3.65 10.06
N THR A 23 -0.91 4.76 9.49
CA THR A 23 -0.64 4.81 8.04
C THR A 23 0.47 3.87 7.68
N ASP A 24 1.55 3.86 8.46
CA ASP A 24 2.74 3.07 8.18
C ASP A 24 2.43 1.58 8.31
N TRP A 25 1.66 1.19 9.32
CA TRP A 25 1.15 -0.17 9.44
C TRP A 25 0.30 -0.60 8.24
N ALA A 26 -0.60 0.28 7.76
CA ALA A 26 -1.44 -0.04 6.59
C ALA A 26 -0.61 -0.19 5.31
N ILE A 27 0.41 0.66 5.13
CA ILE A 27 1.37 0.58 4.03
C ILE A 27 2.16 -0.73 4.12
N ALA A 28 2.72 -1.05 5.30
CA ALA A 28 3.47 -2.27 5.54
C ALA A 28 2.62 -3.52 5.27
N LYS A 29 1.36 -3.53 5.74
CA LYS A 29 0.41 -4.62 5.48
C LYS A 29 0.15 -4.81 3.99
N ARG A 30 -0.03 -3.72 3.23
CA ARG A 30 -0.22 -3.82 1.78
C ARG A 30 1.04 -4.31 1.05
N PHE A 31 2.22 -3.86 1.47
CA PHE A 31 3.47 -4.41 0.93
C PHE A 31 3.64 -5.90 1.25
N ALA A 32 3.22 -6.35 2.43
CA ALA A 32 3.25 -7.78 2.78
C ALA A 32 2.35 -8.60 1.85
N LEU A 33 1.10 -8.17 1.64
CA LEU A 33 0.17 -8.81 0.70
C LEU A 33 0.71 -8.81 -0.74
N LEU A 34 1.30 -7.71 -1.18
CA LEU A 34 1.93 -7.65 -2.50
C LEU A 34 3.10 -8.63 -2.61
N ARG A 35 3.92 -8.74 -1.56
CA ARG A 35 5.04 -9.70 -1.54
C ARG A 35 4.55 -11.14 -1.60
N GLU A 36 3.45 -11.47 -0.94
CA GLU A 36 2.82 -12.79 -1.05
C GLU A 36 2.34 -13.06 -2.48
N GLN A 37 1.66 -12.09 -3.10
CA GLN A 37 1.19 -12.21 -4.50
C GLN A 37 2.35 -12.32 -5.50
N ALA A 38 3.43 -11.56 -5.28
CA ALA A 38 4.62 -11.52 -6.13
C ALA A 38 5.71 -12.51 -5.71
N ALA A 39 5.45 -13.39 -4.73
CA ALA A 39 6.39 -14.41 -4.27
C ALA A 39 7.03 -15.24 -5.39
N PRO A 40 6.30 -15.73 -6.42
CA PRO A 40 6.92 -16.49 -7.51
C PRO A 40 7.90 -15.64 -8.33
N LEU A 41 7.64 -14.33 -8.48
CA LEU A 41 8.55 -13.42 -9.20
C LEU A 41 9.84 -13.17 -8.40
N TYR A 42 9.74 -13.03 -7.07
CA TYR A 42 10.91 -12.91 -6.21
C TYR A 42 11.75 -14.19 -6.22
N SER A 43 11.13 -15.36 -6.06
CA SER A 43 11.81 -16.65 -6.16
C SER A 43 12.49 -16.80 -7.53
N ARG A 44 11.80 -16.42 -8.61
CA ARG A 44 12.38 -16.42 -9.96
C ARG A 44 13.56 -15.47 -10.08
N LEU A 45 13.48 -14.26 -9.51
CA LEU A 45 14.59 -13.32 -9.50
C LEU A 45 15.81 -13.87 -8.76
N ASP A 46 15.60 -14.54 -7.62
CA ASP A 46 16.67 -15.13 -6.81
C ASP A 46 17.37 -16.26 -7.60
N THR A 47 16.61 -17.20 -8.17
CA THR A 47 17.18 -18.27 -9.03
C THR A 47 17.97 -17.71 -10.20
N LEU A 48 17.43 -16.74 -10.94
CA LEU A 48 18.14 -16.09 -12.05
C LEU A 48 19.40 -15.36 -11.59
N SER A 49 19.39 -14.77 -10.39
CA SER A 49 20.55 -14.10 -9.82
C SER A 49 21.67 -15.08 -9.46
N GLU A 50 21.32 -16.25 -8.92
CA GLU A 50 22.27 -17.31 -8.60
C GLU A 50 22.84 -17.94 -9.88
N GLU A 51 22.00 -18.21 -10.87
CA GLU A 51 22.43 -18.69 -12.19
C GLU A 51 23.35 -17.69 -12.89
N ALA A 52 23.07 -16.39 -12.79
CA ALA A 52 23.95 -15.36 -13.34
C ALA A 52 25.31 -15.32 -12.61
N ARG A 53 25.31 -15.41 -11.27
CA ARG A 53 26.54 -15.43 -10.45
C ARG A 53 27.40 -16.66 -10.74
N THR A 54 26.80 -17.84 -10.78
CA THR A 54 27.53 -19.07 -11.09
C THR A 54 28.13 -19.03 -12.49
N ALA A 55 27.41 -18.49 -13.48
CA ALA A 55 27.95 -18.29 -14.83
C ALA A 55 29.14 -17.30 -14.87
N THR A 56 29.09 -16.21 -14.11
CA THR A 56 30.22 -15.26 -14.06
C THR A 56 31.44 -15.86 -13.36
N GLU A 57 31.25 -16.61 -12.29
CA GLU A 57 32.31 -17.35 -11.60
C GLU A 57 32.97 -18.38 -12.53
N GLN A 58 32.17 -19.18 -13.24
CA GLN A 58 32.68 -20.16 -14.21
C GLN A 58 33.44 -19.50 -15.36
N ARG A 59 32.94 -18.36 -15.86
CA ARG A 59 33.63 -17.55 -16.87
C ARG A 59 34.99 -17.08 -16.36
N ASP A 60 35.06 -16.57 -15.13
CA ASP A 60 36.29 -16.01 -14.57
C ASP A 60 37.31 -17.09 -14.21
N PHE A 61 36.83 -18.27 -13.80
CA PHE A 61 37.64 -19.48 -13.69
C PHE A 61 38.25 -19.87 -15.05
N CYS A 62 37.44 -19.97 -16.12
CA CYS A 62 37.90 -20.30 -17.46
C CYS A 62 38.94 -19.29 -17.97
N LYS A 63 38.74 -17.99 -17.72
CA LYS A 63 39.69 -16.93 -18.08
C LYS A 63 41.02 -17.05 -17.34
N SER A 64 40.98 -17.42 -16.06
CA SER A 64 42.18 -17.62 -15.25
C SER A 64 43.01 -18.80 -15.76
N GLN A 65 42.35 -19.93 -16.07
CA GLN A 65 42.98 -21.08 -16.71
C GLN A 65 43.55 -20.74 -18.08
N LEU A 66 42.80 -19.98 -18.89
CA LEU A 66 43.24 -19.54 -20.20
C LEU A 66 44.48 -18.65 -20.12
N LYS A 67 44.60 -17.77 -19.12
CA LYS A 67 45.82 -16.98 -18.87
C LYS A 67 47.02 -17.89 -18.58
N ARG A 68 46.84 -18.92 -17.76
CA ARG A 68 47.87 -19.92 -17.45
C ARG A 68 48.34 -20.68 -18.69
N PHE A 69 47.41 -21.30 -19.43
CA PHE A 69 47.78 -22.08 -20.63
C PHE A 69 48.37 -21.19 -21.75
N LYS A 70 47.94 -19.93 -21.87
CA LYS A 70 48.56 -18.97 -22.79
C LYS A 70 50.00 -18.64 -22.42
N LYS A 71 50.37 -18.71 -21.13
CA LYS A 71 51.76 -18.53 -20.68
C LYS A 71 52.58 -19.79 -21.01
N GLU A 72 52.08 -20.95 -20.61
CA GLU A 72 52.74 -22.25 -20.85
C GLU A 72 53.00 -22.50 -22.34
N THR A 73 52.04 -22.17 -23.22
CA THR A 73 52.23 -22.28 -24.68
C THR A 73 53.33 -21.36 -25.23
N ARG A 74 53.49 -20.14 -24.70
CA ARG A 74 54.59 -19.24 -25.10
C ARG A 74 55.93 -19.82 -24.70
N GLU A 75 56.04 -20.35 -23.48
CA GLU A 75 57.27 -20.96 -22.98
C GLU A 75 57.65 -22.19 -23.81
N ILE A 76 56.70 -23.07 -24.14
CA ILE A 76 56.93 -24.24 -25.00
C ILE A 76 57.39 -23.83 -26.39
N VAL A 77 56.81 -22.77 -26.97
CA VAL A 77 57.22 -22.27 -28.28
C VAL A 77 58.65 -21.72 -28.26
N ILE A 78 59.07 -21.09 -27.16
CA ILE A 78 60.44 -20.61 -26.98
C ILE A 78 61.40 -21.81 -26.87
N GLU A 79 61.10 -22.77 -25.99
CA GLU A 79 61.90 -23.98 -25.80
C GLU A 79 62.04 -24.77 -27.11
N LEU A 80 60.95 -24.94 -27.86
CA LEU A 80 60.97 -25.63 -29.16
C LEU A 80 61.87 -24.91 -30.18
N LYS A 81 61.90 -23.57 -30.19
CA LYS A 81 62.81 -22.79 -31.04
C LYS A 81 64.27 -22.99 -30.64
N GLU A 82 64.57 -23.05 -29.35
CA GLU A 82 65.93 -23.28 -28.83
C GLU A 82 66.42 -24.68 -29.18
N VAL A 83 65.62 -25.72 -28.90
CA VAL A 83 65.93 -27.12 -29.25
C VAL A 83 66.07 -27.30 -30.77
N SER A 84 65.38 -26.49 -31.57
CA SER A 84 65.50 -26.53 -33.04
C SER A 84 66.76 -25.85 -33.56
N ARG A 85 67.27 -24.84 -32.86
CA ARG A 85 68.55 -24.16 -33.18
C ARG A 85 69.75 -25.00 -32.79
N VAL A 86 69.66 -25.72 -31.68
CA VAL A 86 70.77 -26.47 -31.10
C VAL A 86 70.93 -27.83 -31.79
N GLY A 87 72.12 -28.11 -32.30
CA GLY A 87 72.46 -29.35 -33.03
C GLY A 87 72.94 -30.51 -32.14
N HIS A 88 72.91 -30.36 -30.81
CA HIS A 88 73.33 -31.42 -29.90
C HIS A 88 72.35 -32.62 -29.92
N ALA A 89 72.86 -33.82 -29.63
CA ALA A 89 72.05 -35.04 -29.59
C ALA A 89 71.10 -35.09 -28.37
N THR A 90 71.45 -34.36 -27.30
CA THR A 90 70.70 -34.36 -26.05
C THR A 90 70.32 -32.95 -25.60
N TRP A 91 69.22 -32.85 -24.87
CA TRP A 91 68.69 -31.60 -24.32
C TRP A 91 68.15 -31.85 -22.92
N ASP A 92 68.42 -30.91 -22.01
CA ASP A 92 68.00 -31.00 -20.63
C ASP A 92 66.71 -30.20 -20.46
N THR A 93 65.62 -30.85 -20.05
CA THR A 93 64.33 -30.18 -19.81
C THR A 93 63.66 -30.71 -18.55
N ALA A 94 63.00 -29.83 -17.80
CA ALA A 94 62.17 -30.18 -16.66
C ALA A 94 60.69 -30.32 -17.02
N ARG A 95 60.29 -30.03 -18.27
CA ARG A 95 58.87 -29.89 -18.63
C ARG A 95 58.13 -31.22 -18.77
N ILE A 96 58.86 -32.32 -19.02
CA ILE A 96 58.26 -33.64 -19.24
C ILE A 96 57.94 -34.33 -17.91
N THR A 97 58.88 -34.35 -16.98
CA THR A 97 58.78 -35.06 -15.69
C THR A 97 58.62 -34.12 -14.48
N GLY A 98 58.76 -32.81 -14.67
CA GLY A 98 58.80 -31.82 -13.59
C GLY A 98 60.20 -31.61 -12.99
N PHE A 99 61.18 -32.45 -13.35
CA PHE A 99 62.56 -32.39 -12.86
C PHE A 99 63.54 -32.26 -14.03
N PRO A 100 64.62 -31.47 -13.92
CA PRO A 100 65.60 -31.33 -14.98
C PRO A 100 66.24 -32.68 -15.31
N GLN A 101 65.99 -33.19 -16.51
CA GLN A 101 66.55 -34.45 -16.99
C GLN A 101 67.03 -34.33 -18.44
N ARG A 102 68.09 -35.06 -18.77
CA ARG A 102 68.67 -35.13 -20.11
C ARG A 102 67.91 -36.13 -20.99
N TYR A 103 67.46 -35.67 -22.15
CA TYR A 103 66.72 -36.48 -23.13
C TYR A 103 67.31 -36.35 -24.53
N ASN A 104 66.93 -37.26 -25.43
CA ASN A 104 67.25 -37.13 -26.86
C ASN A 104 66.49 -35.95 -27.48
N THR A 105 67.16 -35.12 -28.28
CA THR A 105 66.54 -33.93 -28.91
C THR A 105 65.36 -34.26 -29.82
N LYS A 106 65.39 -35.38 -30.53
CA LYS A 106 64.25 -35.82 -31.37
C LYS A 106 63.01 -36.09 -30.53
N PHE A 107 63.20 -36.78 -29.40
CA PHE A 107 62.14 -37.08 -28.45
C PHE A 107 61.56 -35.80 -27.83
N VAL A 108 62.41 -34.87 -27.38
CA VAL A 108 61.98 -33.60 -26.81
C VAL A 108 61.17 -32.78 -27.82
N LYS A 109 61.62 -32.67 -29.07
CA LYS A 109 60.89 -31.94 -30.13
C LYS A 109 59.49 -32.51 -30.34
N GLN A 110 59.39 -33.83 -30.50
CA GLN A 110 58.11 -34.50 -30.66
C GLN A 110 57.20 -34.25 -29.46
N ARG A 111 57.73 -34.39 -28.24
CA ARG A 111 56.94 -34.19 -27.02
C ARG A 111 56.47 -32.74 -26.83
N LEU A 112 57.32 -31.76 -27.13
CA LEU A 112 56.96 -30.34 -27.08
C LEU A 112 55.89 -29.99 -28.11
N VAL A 113 55.93 -30.58 -29.31
CA VAL A 113 54.90 -30.41 -30.34
C VAL A 113 53.55 -31.00 -29.88
N GLU A 114 53.56 -32.21 -29.32
CA GLU A 114 52.36 -32.83 -28.74
C GLU A 114 51.77 -31.98 -27.59
N MET A 115 52.59 -31.53 -26.66
CA MET A 115 52.18 -30.66 -25.55
C MET A 115 51.62 -29.32 -26.05
N LEU A 116 52.24 -28.74 -27.07
CA LEU A 116 51.77 -27.50 -27.69
C LEU A 116 50.39 -27.73 -28.35
N ALA A 117 50.19 -28.84 -29.04
CA ALA A 117 48.91 -29.19 -29.64
C ALA A 117 47.82 -29.36 -28.56
N SER A 118 48.12 -30.09 -27.47
CA SER A 118 47.17 -30.29 -26.37
C SER A 118 46.81 -29.00 -25.65
N HIS A 119 47.79 -28.14 -25.37
CA HIS A 119 47.52 -26.83 -24.76
C HIS A 119 46.76 -25.90 -25.70
N ARG A 120 47.01 -25.92 -27.02
CA ARG A 120 46.22 -25.14 -27.99
C ARG A 120 44.78 -25.62 -28.05
N ALA A 121 44.54 -26.93 -28.07
CA ALA A 121 43.20 -27.50 -28.00
C ALA A 121 42.49 -27.08 -26.70
N ARG A 122 43.18 -27.15 -25.56
CA ARG A 122 42.63 -26.72 -24.27
C ARG A 122 42.34 -25.22 -24.21
N ILE A 123 43.17 -24.38 -24.83
CA ILE A 123 42.89 -22.94 -24.94
C ILE A 123 41.62 -22.70 -25.77
N ALA A 124 41.44 -23.39 -26.89
CA ALA A 124 40.24 -23.28 -27.72
C ALA A 124 38.98 -23.68 -26.93
N GLU A 125 39.02 -24.81 -26.23
CA GLU A 125 37.92 -25.27 -25.38
C GLU A 125 37.58 -24.25 -24.28
N LEU A 126 38.59 -23.74 -23.55
CA LEU A 126 38.40 -22.74 -22.50
C LEU A 126 37.91 -21.40 -23.06
N THR A 127 38.30 -21.02 -24.28
CA THR A 127 37.73 -19.83 -24.93
C THR A 127 36.25 -19.99 -25.19
N ASP A 128 35.83 -21.15 -25.70
CA ASP A 128 34.43 -21.39 -26.03
C ASP A 128 33.59 -21.52 -24.76
N GLN A 129 34.09 -22.22 -23.73
CA GLN A 129 33.45 -22.25 -22.40
C GLN A 129 33.30 -20.85 -21.82
N SER A 130 34.35 -20.00 -21.85
CA SER A 130 34.25 -18.62 -21.37
C SER A 130 33.25 -17.78 -22.17
N ARG A 131 33.10 -18.02 -23.48
CA ARG A 131 32.12 -17.33 -24.34
C ARG A 131 30.70 -17.75 -24.00
N LEU A 132 30.45 -19.06 -23.89
CA LEU A 132 29.15 -19.61 -23.53
C LEU A 132 28.69 -19.08 -22.16
N GLN A 133 29.57 -19.11 -21.16
CA GLN A 133 29.24 -18.57 -19.84
C GLN A 133 28.95 -17.07 -19.85
N ALA A 134 29.62 -16.30 -20.71
CA ALA A 134 29.33 -14.88 -20.88
C ALA A 134 27.98 -14.63 -21.59
N LEU A 135 27.55 -15.48 -22.52
CA LEU A 135 26.23 -15.41 -23.13
C LEU A 135 25.15 -15.75 -22.10
N ILE A 136 25.35 -16.85 -21.36
CA ILE A 136 24.44 -17.27 -20.29
C ILE A 136 24.27 -16.14 -19.27
N SER A 137 25.36 -15.55 -18.76
CA SER A 137 25.26 -14.48 -17.76
C SER A 137 24.45 -13.27 -18.28
N ARG A 138 24.67 -12.88 -19.54
CA ARG A 138 23.92 -11.78 -20.20
C ARG A 138 22.44 -12.10 -20.38
N ASP A 139 22.12 -13.33 -20.77
CA ASP A 139 20.74 -13.78 -20.94
C ASP A 139 20.01 -13.80 -19.59
N LYS A 140 20.66 -14.30 -18.53
CA LYS A 140 20.09 -14.26 -17.18
C LYS A 140 19.89 -12.82 -16.70
N GLU A 141 20.85 -11.92 -16.91
CA GLU A 141 20.71 -10.49 -16.60
C GLU A 141 19.57 -9.81 -17.39
N ARG A 142 19.33 -10.24 -18.64
CA ARG A 142 18.18 -9.78 -19.43
C ARG A 142 16.87 -10.23 -18.79
N LEU A 143 16.75 -11.52 -18.47
CA LEU A 143 15.56 -12.07 -17.81
C LEU A 143 15.30 -11.40 -16.44
N MET A 144 16.36 -11.13 -15.66
CA MET A 144 16.22 -10.38 -14.41
C MET A 144 15.64 -8.97 -14.62
N ARG A 145 16.00 -8.28 -15.70
CA ARG A 145 15.44 -6.97 -16.04
C ARG A 145 13.96 -7.09 -16.45
N GLU A 146 13.59 -8.14 -17.17
CA GLU A 146 12.20 -8.41 -17.54
C GLU A 146 11.34 -8.66 -16.29
N VAL A 147 11.77 -9.54 -15.38
CA VAL A 147 11.06 -9.79 -14.10
C VAL A 147 10.98 -8.53 -13.24
N ARG A 148 12.03 -7.71 -13.17
CA ARG A 148 12.00 -6.43 -12.44
C ARG A 148 11.00 -5.43 -13.04
N ARG A 149 10.81 -5.44 -14.37
CA ARG A 149 9.81 -4.60 -15.04
C ARG A 149 8.39 -5.06 -14.73
N GLU A 150 8.17 -6.37 -14.59
CA GLU A 150 6.87 -6.92 -14.15
C GLU A 150 6.57 -6.55 -12.69
N LEU A 151 7.60 -6.48 -11.84
CA LEU A 151 7.46 -6.13 -10.43
C LEU A 151 7.21 -4.62 -10.18
N ALA A 152 7.79 -3.75 -11.02
CA ALA A 152 7.69 -2.30 -10.89
C ALA A 152 6.24 -1.78 -10.78
N PRO A 153 5.31 -2.06 -11.71
CA PRO A 153 3.95 -1.51 -11.66
C PRO A 153 3.15 -1.98 -10.45
N LEU A 154 3.50 -3.14 -9.87
CA LEU A 154 2.85 -3.64 -8.67
C LEU A 154 3.29 -2.83 -7.44
N ALA A 155 4.59 -2.58 -7.30
CA ALA A 155 5.15 -1.89 -6.14
C ALA A 155 5.00 -0.36 -6.22
N ASP A 156 4.98 0.20 -7.44
CA ASP A 156 5.05 1.63 -7.67
C ASP A 156 3.80 2.35 -7.18
N GLY A 157 4.03 3.38 -6.36
CA GLY A 157 2.97 4.23 -5.82
C GLY A 157 2.03 3.55 -4.83
N LEU A 158 2.27 2.28 -4.43
CA LEU A 158 1.41 1.59 -3.47
C LEU A 158 1.30 2.35 -2.15
N ALA A 159 2.42 2.85 -1.63
CA ALA A 159 2.45 3.65 -0.41
C ALA A 159 1.61 4.93 -0.55
N GLU A 160 1.70 5.63 -1.68
CA GLU A 160 0.96 6.86 -1.93
C GLU A 160 -0.54 6.62 -2.09
N ARG A 161 -0.93 5.61 -2.88
CA ARG A 161 -2.34 5.19 -3.03
C ARG A 161 -2.93 4.84 -1.68
N THR A 162 -2.21 4.08 -0.86
CA THR A 162 -2.62 3.70 0.49
C THR A 162 -2.82 4.91 1.41
N ARG A 163 -1.92 5.89 1.37
CA ARG A 163 -2.09 7.15 2.12
C ARG A 163 -3.34 7.90 1.66
N LYS A 164 -3.53 8.07 0.34
CA LYS A 164 -4.67 8.77 -0.25
C LYS A 164 -6.00 8.10 0.12
N GLU A 165 -6.10 6.79 -0.07
CA GLU A 165 -7.28 5.99 0.26
C GLU A 165 -7.61 6.05 1.74
N ARG A 166 -6.61 6.00 2.63
CA ARG A 166 -6.85 6.10 4.07
C ARG A 166 -7.37 7.49 4.45
N ILE A 167 -6.81 8.56 3.89
CA ILE A 167 -7.32 9.92 4.11
C ILE A 167 -8.77 10.03 3.64
N LEU A 168 -9.07 9.49 2.46
CA LEU A 168 -10.42 9.47 1.91
C LEU A 168 -11.38 8.70 2.84
N HIS A 169 -11.01 7.48 3.27
CA HIS A 169 -11.79 6.65 4.16
C HIS A 169 -12.06 7.32 5.52
N LEU A 170 -11.06 7.99 6.10
CA LEU A 170 -11.25 8.74 7.35
C LEU A 170 -12.23 9.89 7.15
N ARG A 171 -12.11 10.65 6.06
CA ARG A 171 -13.04 11.75 5.73
C ARG A 171 -14.47 11.25 5.53
N THR A 172 -14.65 10.16 4.78
CA THR A 172 -15.98 9.58 4.54
C THR A 172 -16.58 9.04 5.83
N THR A 173 -15.78 8.37 6.66
CA THR A 173 -16.22 7.83 7.95
C THR A 173 -16.67 8.95 8.90
N VAL A 174 -15.89 10.03 9.01
CA VAL A 174 -16.25 11.18 9.86
C VAL A 174 -17.54 11.84 9.38
N ARG A 175 -17.65 12.10 8.06
CA ARG A 175 -18.86 12.68 7.47
C ARG A 175 -20.09 11.79 7.66
N LEU A 176 -19.93 10.48 7.51
CA LEU A 176 -21.01 9.51 7.72
C LEU A 176 -21.47 9.51 9.18
N LYS A 177 -20.54 9.48 10.13
CA LYS A 177 -20.85 9.56 11.57
C LYS A 177 -21.60 10.85 11.90
N GLN A 178 -21.18 11.99 11.34
CA GLN A 178 -21.87 13.26 11.53
C GLN A 178 -23.29 13.25 10.94
N LYS A 179 -23.46 12.78 9.70
CA LYS A 179 -24.77 12.63 9.07
C LYS A 179 -25.70 11.72 9.89
N ASN A 180 -25.18 10.59 10.37
CA ASN A 180 -25.94 9.65 11.20
C ASN A 180 -26.33 10.29 12.54
N ALA A 181 -25.41 11.02 13.18
CA ALA A 181 -25.70 11.75 14.42
C ALA A 181 -26.80 12.80 14.20
N ILE A 182 -26.74 13.59 13.12
CA ILE A 182 -27.77 14.57 12.78
C ILE A 182 -29.12 13.88 12.57
N ARG A 183 -29.17 12.77 11.83
CA ARG A 183 -30.41 12.00 11.61
C ARG A 183 -31.01 11.48 12.91
N ILE A 184 -30.18 10.89 13.78
CA ILE A 184 -30.62 10.39 15.08
C ILE A 184 -31.14 11.53 15.94
N GLN A 185 -30.38 12.63 16.04
CA GLN A 185 -30.80 13.78 16.85
C GLN A 185 -32.06 14.45 16.30
N ALA A 186 -32.19 14.57 14.98
CA ALA A 186 -33.40 15.08 14.34
C ALA A 186 -34.59 14.19 14.70
N ARG A 187 -34.46 12.87 14.57
CA ARG A 187 -35.53 11.92 14.93
C ARG A 187 -35.95 12.04 16.39
N ILE A 188 -34.98 12.15 17.30
CA ILE A 188 -35.25 12.32 18.74
C ILE A 188 -35.93 13.66 19.00
N ARG A 189 -35.45 14.76 18.42
CA ARG A 189 -36.06 16.09 18.57
C ARG A 189 -37.50 16.10 18.03
N THR A 190 -37.72 15.55 16.84
CA THR A 190 -39.06 15.40 16.26
C THR A 190 -39.95 14.56 17.19
N TRP A 191 -39.48 13.43 17.70
CA TRP A 191 -40.26 12.60 18.64
C TRP A 191 -40.59 13.34 19.94
N CYS A 192 -39.65 14.12 20.49
CA CYS A 192 -39.92 14.94 21.68
C CYS A 192 -40.99 16.01 21.41
N VAL A 193 -40.94 16.67 20.24
CA VAL A 193 -41.91 17.68 19.82
C VAL A 193 -43.28 17.06 19.54
N GLU A 194 -43.34 15.98 18.76
CA GLU A 194 -44.57 15.21 18.48
C GLU A 194 -45.27 14.82 19.79
N ARG A 195 -44.51 14.34 20.78
CA ARG A 195 -45.04 13.95 22.09
C ARG A 195 -45.51 15.14 22.93
N ALA A 196 -44.83 16.28 22.85
CA ALA A 196 -45.25 17.52 23.51
C ALA A 196 -46.56 18.04 22.92
N LEU A 197 -46.68 18.04 21.58
CA LEU A 197 -47.89 18.45 20.88
C LEU A 197 -49.09 17.54 21.18
N LEU A 198 -48.89 16.21 21.24
CA LEU A 198 -49.96 15.29 21.65
C LEU A 198 -50.49 15.58 23.07
N ARG A 199 -49.61 15.99 24.00
CA ARG A 199 -50.03 16.37 25.36
C ARG A 199 -50.82 17.68 25.36
N LEU A 200 -50.42 18.65 24.56
CA LEU A 200 -51.17 19.90 24.38
C LEU A 200 -52.55 19.63 23.74
N ALA A 201 -52.59 18.78 22.71
CA ALA A 201 -53.81 18.40 22.00
C ALA A 201 -54.85 17.70 22.88
N SER A 202 -54.39 16.82 23.78
CA SER A 202 -55.27 16.06 24.68
C SER A 202 -55.78 16.85 25.88
N GLY A 203 -55.19 18.02 26.18
CA GLY A 203 -55.51 18.82 27.37
C GLY A 203 -55.95 20.27 27.12
N GLY A 204 -55.97 20.74 25.87
CA GLY A 204 -56.51 22.05 25.48
C GLY A 204 -55.72 23.29 25.93
N HIS A 205 -54.93 23.21 27.00
CA HIS A 205 -54.12 24.31 27.55
C HIS A 205 -52.73 23.81 27.98
N SER A 206 -51.75 24.72 28.07
CA SER A 206 -50.41 24.38 28.56
C SER A 206 -50.51 23.93 30.02
N GLN A 207 -50.30 22.63 30.26
CA GLN A 207 -50.47 21.97 31.57
C GLN A 207 -49.38 22.37 32.59
N TRP A 208 -48.51 23.30 32.23
CA TRP A 208 -47.32 23.69 32.98
C TRP A 208 -47.42 25.15 33.43
N GLU A 209 -47.25 25.38 34.73
CA GLU A 209 -47.23 26.70 35.36
C GLU A 209 -45.80 27.09 35.73
N ILE A 210 -45.49 28.39 35.63
CA ILE A 210 -44.19 28.95 35.98
C ILE A 210 -44.27 29.47 37.41
N LEU A 211 -43.46 28.90 38.30
CA LEU A 211 -43.41 29.26 39.72
C LEU A 211 -42.00 29.73 40.08
N LEU A 212 -41.89 30.65 41.03
CA LEU A 212 -40.61 31.13 41.56
C LEU A 212 -40.29 30.39 42.87
N ASP A 213 -39.13 29.75 42.94
CA ASP A 213 -38.64 29.17 44.19
C ASP A 213 -38.07 30.27 45.08
N GLN A 214 -38.75 30.53 46.20
CA GLN A 214 -38.41 31.61 47.15
C GLN A 214 -37.04 31.41 47.80
N ASN A 215 -36.48 30.20 47.78
CA ASN A 215 -35.19 29.90 48.41
C ASN A 215 -34.00 30.12 47.47
N THR A 216 -34.20 29.94 46.16
CA THR A 216 -33.12 29.97 45.18
C THR A 216 -33.26 31.10 44.16
N ASP A 217 -34.37 31.84 44.19
CA ASP A 217 -34.75 32.90 43.25
C ASP A 217 -34.71 32.44 41.78
N ASN A 218 -34.91 31.14 41.57
CA ASN A 218 -34.96 30.52 40.25
C ASN A 218 -36.39 30.10 39.91
N TYR A 219 -36.74 30.22 38.62
CA TYR A 219 -38.01 29.70 38.11
C TYR A 219 -37.96 28.18 38.00
N TYR A 220 -39.05 27.53 38.41
CA TYR A 220 -39.32 26.11 38.13
C TYR A 220 -40.69 25.94 37.50
N TYR A 221 -40.88 24.83 36.80
CA TYR A 221 -42.08 24.52 36.04
C TYR A 221 -42.84 23.39 36.74
N TRP A 222 -44.10 23.63 37.09
CA TRP A 222 -44.97 22.65 37.75
C TRP A 222 -46.11 22.23 36.83
N ASN A 223 -46.33 20.92 36.68
CA ASN A 223 -47.43 20.39 35.90
C ASN A 223 -48.67 20.23 36.78
N SER A 224 -49.72 20.98 36.50
CA SER A 224 -50.94 21.03 37.33
C SER A 224 -51.77 19.75 37.30
N ILE A 225 -51.63 18.94 36.25
CA ILE A 225 -52.38 17.68 36.08
C ILE A 225 -51.66 16.49 36.73
N THR A 226 -50.35 16.42 36.57
CA THR A 226 -49.54 15.27 37.02
C THR A 226 -48.81 15.50 38.33
N GLY A 227 -48.74 16.75 38.80
CA GLY A 227 -48.04 17.15 40.02
C GLY A 227 -46.51 17.17 39.91
N TYR A 228 -45.93 16.87 38.74
CA TYR A 228 -44.47 16.85 38.56
C TYR A 228 -43.87 18.25 38.45
N THR A 229 -42.71 18.46 39.09
CA THR A 229 -41.90 19.68 39.01
C THR A 229 -40.62 19.45 38.21
N ARG A 230 -40.21 20.43 37.40
CA ARG A 230 -38.94 20.40 36.65
C ARG A 230 -38.27 21.78 36.60
N TRP A 231 -36.94 21.80 36.60
CA TRP A 231 -36.13 23.01 36.47
C TRP A 231 -35.93 23.48 35.02
N ASP A 232 -35.84 22.55 34.07
CA ASP A 232 -35.77 22.90 32.64
C ASP A 232 -37.15 23.23 32.09
N LYS A 233 -37.21 24.26 31.22
CA LYS A 233 -38.44 24.66 30.53
C LYS A 233 -39.03 23.49 29.70
N PRO A 234 -40.29 23.10 29.92
CA PRO A 234 -40.97 22.08 29.12
C PRO A 234 -41.20 22.58 27.70
N LEU A 235 -41.10 21.68 26.70
CA LEU A 235 -41.28 22.02 25.28
C LEU A 235 -42.71 22.50 24.99
N GLU A 236 -43.68 22.06 25.79
CA GLU A 236 -45.08 22.47 25.73
C GLU A 236 -45.29 23.98 26.00
N LEU A 237 -44.37 24.63 26.72
CA LEU A 237 -44.37 26.09 26.96
C LEU A 237 -43.59 26.88 25.89
N GLU A 238 -42.91 26.18 24.98
CA GLU A 238 -42.19 26.80 23.86
C GLU A 238 -43.12 27.00 22.64
N TYR A 239 -44.17 26.18 22.54
CA TYR A 239 -45.17 26.21 21.47
C TYR A 239 -46.59 26.35 22.04
N PRO A 240 -46.98 27.53 22.56
CA PRO A 240 -48.21 27.72 23.31
C PRO A 240 -49.49 27.64 22.47
N ASP A 241 -49.40 27.82 21.15
CA ASP A 241 -50.54 27.74 20.24
C ASP A 241 -50.19 26.87 19.02
N ILE A 242 -50.79 25.67 18.97
CA ILE A 242 -50.55 24.70 17.88
C ILE A 242 -51.10 25.23 16.55
N SER A 243 -52.10 26.12 16.58
CA SER A 243 -52.75 26.68 15.38
C SER A 243 -51.95 27.80 14.71
N ALA A 244 -51.12 28.51 15.46
CA ALA A 244 -50.36 29.67 14.98
C ALA A 244 -49.08 29.29 14.21
N TYR A 245 -48.53 28.11 14.49
CA TYR A 245 -47.37 27.59 13.75
C TYR A 245 -47.89 26.66 12.66
N GLY A 246 -47.84 27.10 11.39
CA GLY A 246 -48.30 26.35 10.22
C GLY A 246 -47.56 25.02 10.02
N PHE A 247 -47.82 24.03 10.88
CA PHE A 247 -47.30 22.69 10.79
C PHE A 247 -47.83 22.05 9.51
N SER A 248 -46.96 21.35 8.77
CA SER A 248 -47.36 20.67 7.54
C SER A 248 -48.54 19.73 7.81
N THR A 249 -49.54 19.73 6.92
CA THR A 249 -50.68 18.82 6.94
C THR A 249 -50.24 17.36 7.07
N THR A 250 -49.08 16.98 6.52
CA THR A 250 -48.51 15.62 6.68
C THR A 250 -48.07 15.29 8.10
N PHE A 251 -47.61 16.29 8.86
CA PHE A 251 -47.20 16.17 10.26
C PHE A 251 -48.41 16.10 11.19
N LEU A 252 -49.42 16.94 10.95
CA LEU A 252 -50.69 16.91 11.69
C LEU A 252 -51.48 15.62 11.41
N ASN A 253 -51.51 15.16 10.15
CA ASN A 253 -52.10 13.87 9.77
C ASN A 253 -51.40 12.68 10.45
N ARG A 254 -50.06 12.71 10.57
CA ARG A 254 -49.30 11.67 11.29
C ARG A 254 -49.64 11.65 12.79
N LEU A 255 -49.97 12.78 13.38
CA LEU A 255 -50.35 12.91 14.80
C LEU A 255 -51.83 12.62 15.06
N GLY A 256 -52.62 12.32 14.02
CA GLY A 256 -54.07 12.12 14.15
C GLY A 256 -54.83 13.39 14.50
N MET A 257 -54.26 14.56 14.22
CA MET A 257 -54.77 15.88 14.59
C MET A 257 -55.36 16.66 13.41
N SER A 258 -55.75 15.99 12.33
CA SER A 258 -56.43 16.64 11.21
C SER A 258 -57.83 17.08 11.63
N THR A 259 -58.05 18.39 11.69
CA THR A 259 -59.37 19.00 11.87
C THR A 259 -59.74 19.77 10.60
N HIS A 260 -60.15 19.07 9.54
CA HIS A 260 -61.26 19.54 8.69
C HIS A 260 -61.70 18.49 7.67
N GLU A 261 -63.02 18.30 7.64
CA GLU A 261 -63.80 17.80 6.50
C GLU A 261 -63.58 18.72 5.27
N ASP A 262 -63.39 18.09 4.11
CA ASP A 262 -63.54 18.52 2.71
C ASP A 262 -63.46 20.02 2.32
N ASP A 263 -62.50 20.36 1.46
CA ASP A 263 -62.77 21.06 0.19
C ASP A 263 -61.56 20.94 -0.79
N PRO A 264 -61.75 20.51 -2.05
CA PRO A 264 -60.66 20.31 -3.02
C PRO A 264 -60.49 21.54 -3.91
N LEU A 265 -59.61 22.49 -3.56
CA LEU A 265 -59.14 23.49 -4.53
C LEU A 265 -57.63 23.73 -4.43
N GLU A 266 -57.00 23.44 -5.56
CA GLU A 266 -55.77 24.03 -6.10
C GLU A 266 -54.48 23.94 -5.29
N ILE A 267 -53.64 22.95 -5.62
CA ILE A 267 -52.20 23.20 -5.88
C ILE A 267 -51.78 22.37 -7.11
N GLU A 268 -52.09 22.90 -8.30
CA GLU A 268 -51.19 22.70 -9.43
C GLU A 268 -49.89 23.49 -9.20
N TYR A 269 -48.84 23.09 -9.93
CA TYR A 269 -47.53 23.75 -10.09
C TYR A 269 -46.47 23.45 -9.01
N ALA A 270 -45.72 22.37 -9.22
CA ALA A 270 -44.29 22.44 -9.57
C ALA A 270 -43.57 21.09 -9.34
N THR A 271 -43.98 20.04 -10.05
CA THR A 271 -43.10 18.88 -10.31
C THR A 271 -42.67 18.92 -11.76
N ASN A 272 -41.68 19.75 -12.08
CA ASN A 272 -40.86 19.58 -13.28
C ASN A 272 -39.61 20.46 -13.18
N THR A 273 -38.58 19.97 -12.46
CA THR A 273 -37.20 20.34 -12.79
C THR A 273 -36.30 19.13 -12.52
N ALA A 274 -36.06 18.42 -13.61
CA ALA A 274 -34.87 17.64 -13.95
C ALA A 274 -33.87 17.31 -12.82
N ILE A 275 -33.76 16.02 -12.49
CA ILE A 275 -32.46 15.37 -12.29
C ILE A 275 -32.49 14.05 -13.07
N SER A 276 -32.35 14.17 -14.39
CA SER A 276 -31.67 13.16 -15.20
C SER A 276 -30.17 13.37 -14.96
N ASP A 277 -29.56 12.53 -14.13
CA ASP A 277 -28.11 12.32 -14.13
C ASP A 277 -27.81 10.97 -13.46
N THR A 278 -28.16 9.91 -14.18
CA THR A 278 -27.61 8.57 -13.99
C THR A 278 -26.89 8.16 -15.28
N SER A 279 -25.72 8.76 -15.51
CA SER A 279 -24.70 8.17 -16.36
C SER A 279 -23.33 8.72 -15.94
N LEU A 280 -22.29 7.91 -16.13
CA LEU A 280 -20.89 8.10 -15.72
C LEU A 280 -20.51 7.50 -14.36
N LEU A 281 -20.33 6.17 -14.36
CA LEU A 281 -19.10 5.50 -13.89
C LEU A 281 -19.20 4.02 -14.27
N ASN A 282 -18.85 3.71 -15.51
CA ASN A 282 -18.36 2.40 -15.97
C ASN A 282 -17.71 2.60 -17.35
N ASN A 283 -16.41 2.88 -17.31
CA ASN A 283 -15.37 2.45 -18.26
C ASN A 283 -14.02 2.82 -17.65
#